data_AF-A0A820NAA5-F1
#
_entry.id   AF-A0A820NAA5-F1
#
_cell.length_a   1.000
_cell.length_b   1.000
_cell.length_c   1.000
_cell.angle_alpha   90.00
_cell.angle_beta   90.00
_cell.angle_gamma   90.00
#
_symmetry.space_group_name_H-M   'P 1'
#
loop_
_entity.id
_entity.type
_entity.pdbx_description
1 polymer ?
#
loop_
_entity_poly.entity_id
_entity_poly.type
_entity_poly.pdbx_seq_one_letter_code
_entity_poly.pdbx_strand_id
1 'polypeptide(L)'
;TIEPSVFEEGDHIYDPAYLIPVFYHSLGSENVVKCQQFVEKHCLAYCLMALSSRCGLLRAVVYNCLARFEQHLVTQKFYCKEQILTMLTLLKQSIKKSNLKLAPIVALFLSKLVDLFTHPGNKLNFSSIFLLHI
;
A
#
# COMPACT_ATOMS: atom_id res chain seq x y z
N THR A 1 -37.61 17.26 3.77
CA THR A 1 -37.60 15.81 3.51
C THR A 1 -36.49 15.56 2.53
N ILE A 2 -35.39 14.96 2.98
CA ILE A 2 -34.22 14.69 2.14
C ILE A 2 -34.55 13.40 1.39
N GLU A 3 -34.69 13.51 0.07
CA GLU A 3 -34.86 12.34 -0.82
C GLU A 3 -33.63 11.43 -0.66
N PRO A 4 -33.82 10.13 -0.37
CA PRO A 4 -32.70 9.20 -0.32
C PRO A 4 -32.11 9.10 -1.73
N SER A 5 -30.83 9.43 -1.86
CA SER A 5 -30.08 9.26 -3.10
C SER A 5 -30.22 7.80 -3.54
N VAL A 6 -30.90 7.60 -4.67
CA VAL A 6 -31.03 6.32 -5.37
C VAL A 6 -29.62 5.81 -5.61
N PHE A 7 -29.19 4.83 -4.82
CA PHE A 7 -28.05 4.00 -5.17
C PHE A 7 -28.52 3.19 -6.37
N GLU A 8 -28.16 3.64 -7.57
CA GLU A 8 -28.43 2.89 -8.79
C GLU A 8 -27.88 1.47 -8.61
N GLU A 9 -28.70 0.46 -8.91
CA GLU A 9 -28.40 -0.97 -8.79
C GLU A 9 -27.34 -1.47 -9.81
N GLY A 10 -26.40 -0.60 -10.19
CA GLY A 10 -25.29 -0.87 -11.10
C GLY A 10 -23.92 -1.06 -10.43
N ASP A 11 -23.79 -0.89 -9.11
CA ASP A 11 -22.47 -0.72 -8.47
C ASP A 11 -22.27 -1.57 -7.21
N HIS A 12 -22.51 -2.88 -7.31
CA HIS A 12 -22.03 -3.85 -6.31
C HIS A 12 -20.51 -4.15 -6.44
N ILE A 13 -19.75 -3.30 -7.13
CA ILE A 13 -18.31 -3.42 -7.28
C ILE A 13 -17.66 -2.75 -6.08
N TYR A 14 -16.94 -3.53 -5.28
CA TYR A 14 -16.22 -3.04 -4.12
C TYR A 14 -15.15 -2.03 -4.54
N ASP A 15 -15.18 -0.81 -4.00
CA ASP A 15 -14.10 0.17 -4.18
C ASP A 15 -12.82 -0.35 -3.49
N PRO A 16 -11.77 -0.72 -4.25
CA PRO A 16 -10.54 -1.22 -3.66
C PRO A 16 -9.95 -0.23 -2.65
N ALA A 17 -10.13 1.08 -2.87
CA ALA A 17 -9.58 2.13 -2.02
C ALA A 17 -10.08 2.06 -0.56
N TYR A 18 -11.19 1.37 -0.29
CA TYR A 18 -11.71 1.12 1.06
C TYR A 18 -10.71 0.38 1.97
N LEU A 19 -9.77 -0.39 1.41
CA LEU A 19 -8.74 -1.06 2.21
C LEU A 19 -7.74 -0.09 2.86
N ILE A 20 -7.52 1.08 2.27
CA ILE A 20 -6.52 2.04 2.79
C ILE A 20 -6.91 2.58 4.17
N PRO A 21 -8.15 3.05 4.42
CA PRO A 21 -8.61 3.39 5.77
C PRO A 21 -8.43 2.26 6.79
N VAL A 22 -8.72 1.01 6.40
CA VAL A 22 -8.56 -0.16 7.28
C VAL A 22 -7.08 -0.34 7.67
N PHE A 23 -6.17 -0.21 6.71
CA PHE A 23 -4.73 -0.27 6.97
C PHE A 23 -4.25 0.91 7.82
N TYR A 24 -4.76 2.12 7.58
CA TYR A 24 -4.44 3.31 8.36
C TYR A 24 -4.76 3.12 9.84
N HIS A 25 -5.95 2.60 10.15
CA HIS A 25 -6.35 2.30 11.53
C HIS A 25 -5.56 1.12 12.10
N SER A 26 -5.37 0.05 11.33
CA SER A 26 -4.59 -1.12 11.77
C SER A 26 -3.14 -0.75 12.12
N LEU A 27 -2.55 0.20 11.42
CA LEU A 27 -1.19 0.70 11.65
C LEU A 27 -1.10 1.79 12.74
N GLY A 28 -2.19 2.09 13.45
CA GLY A 28 -2.18 2.98 14.61
C GLY A 28 -1.09 2.59 15.62
N SER A 29 -0.52 3.57 16.31
CA SER A 29 0.55 3.36 17.30
C SER A 29 0.12 2.49 18.48
N GLU A 30 -1.19 2.44 18.74
CA GLU A 30 -1.86 1.64 19.76
C GLU A 30 -1.99 0.16 19.39
N ASN A 31 -1.79 -0.19 18.11
CA ASN A 31 -2.00 -1.54 17.60
C ASN A 31 -0.67 -2.29 17.43
N VAL A 32 -0.68 -3.58 17.75
CA VAL A 32 0.47 -4.47 17.52
C VAL A 32 0.34 -5.11 16.14
N VAL A 33 1.11 -4.61 15.18
CA VAL A 33 1.10 -5.13 13.80
C VAL A 33 2.28 -6.07 13.59
N LYS A 34 2.04 -7.29 13.11
CA LYS A 34 3.11 -8.19 12.64
C LYS A 34 3.53 -7.75 11.23
N CYS A 35 4.63 -7.00 11.13
CA CYS A 35 5.12 -6.42 9.87
C CYS A 35 5.36 -7.48 8.80
N GLN A 36 5.89 -8.65 9.19
CA GLN A 36 6.08 -9.78 8.28
C GLN A 36 4.74 -10.21 7.64
N GLN A 37 3.68 -10.40 8.43
CA GLN A 37 2.38 -10.81 7.90
C GLN A 37 1.73 -9.73 7.03
N PHE A 38 1.91 -8.46 7.38
CA PHE A 38 1.42 -7.33 6.59
C PHE A 38 2.06 -7.30 5.20
N VAL A 39 3.34 -7.66 5.12
CA VAL A 39 4.09 -7.76 3.87
C VAL A 39 3.69 -9.02 3.09
N GLU A 40 3.65 -10.19 3.74
CA GLU A 40 3.26 -11.47 3.12
C GLU A 40 1.84 -11.45 2.55
N LYS A 41 0.92 -10.69 3.16
CA LYS A 41 -0.45 -10.50 2.67
C LYS A 41 -0.59 -9.39 1.62
N HIS A 42 0.53 -8.91 1.05
CA HIS A 42 0.58 -7.85 0.04
C HIS A 42 -0.04 -6.51 0.47
N CYS A 43 -0.24 -6.26 1.77
CA CYS A 43 -0.83 -4.99 2.23
C CYS A 43 0.12 -3.81 1.97
N LEU A 44 1.44 -4.01 2.12
CA LEU A 44 2.43 -2.99 1.78
C LEU A 44 2.49 -2.71 0.27
N ALA A 45 2.47 -3.76 -0.55
CA ALA A 45 2.40 -3.68 -2.00
C ALA A 45 1.16 -2.88 -2.46
N TYR A 46 0.01 -3.15 -1.85
CA TYR A 46 -1.23 -2.43 -2.09
C TYR A 46 -1.11 -0.93 -1.77
N CYS A 47 -0.53 -0.56 -0.62
CA CYS A 47 -0.25 0.84 -0.29
C CYS A 47 0.65 1.50 -1.34
N LEU A 48 1.71 0.84 -1.79
CA LEU A 48 2.62 1.40 -2.81
C LEU A 48 1.89 1.64 -4.14
N MET A 49 1.01 0.71 -4.56
CA MET A 49 0.16 0.89 -5.73
C MET A 49 -0.80 2.08 -5.59
N ALA A 50 -1.40 2.26 -4.41
CA ALA A 50 -2.34 3.34 -4.15
C ALA A 50 -1.71 4.75 -4.26
N LEU A 51 -0.38 4.89 -4.16
CA LEU A 51 0.33 6.15 -4.45
C LEU A 51 0.22 6.62 -5.91
N SER A 52 -0.15 5.73 -6.83
CA SER A 52 -0.42 6.07 -8.23
C SER A 52 -1.83 6.61 -8.47
N SER A 53 -2.71 6.55 -7.46
CA SER A 53 -4.10 7.03 -7.57
C SER A 53 -4.18 8.50 -7.96
N ARG A 54 -5.26 8.90 -8.64
CA ARG A 54 -5.53 10.30 -8.99
C ARG A 54 -6.01 11.12 -7.77
N CYS A 55 -6.66 10.48 -6.81
CA CYS A 55 -7.18 11.13 -5.59
C CYS A 55 -6.04 11.55 -4.65
N GLY A 56 -5.85 12.86 -4.47
CA GLY A 56 -4.79 13.39 -3.59
C GLY A 56 -4.97 13.06 -2.11
N LEU A 57 -6.22 12.99 -1.64
CA LEU A 57 -6.55 12.63 -0.26
C LEU A 57 -6.18 11.17 0.03
N LEU A 58 -6.50 10.26 -0.89
CA LEU A 58 -6.11 8.86 -0.77
C LEU A 58 -4.59 8.75 -0.67
N ARG A 59 -3.84 9.43 -1.54
CA ARG A 59 -2.36 9.45 -1.48
C ARG A 59 -1.84 9.98 -0.14
N ALA A 60 -2.47 11.00 0.44
CA ALA A 60 -2.10 11.52 1.76
C ALA A 60 -2.24 10.47 2.87
N VAL A 61 -3.37 9.76 2.89
CA VAL A 61 -3.62 8.67 3.85
C VAL A 61 -2.60 7.54 3.64
N VAL A 62 -2.34 7.16 2.39
CA VAL A 62 -1.34 6.13 2.05
C VAL A 62 0.05 6.53 2.53
N TYR A 63 0.50 7.77 2.33
CA TYR A 63 1.79 8.24 2.84
C TYR A 63 1.87 8.14 4.36
N ASN A 64 0.79 8.47 5.06
CA ASN A 64 0.73 8.29 6.51
C ASN A 64 0.75 6.80 6.92
N CYS A 65 0.09 5.92 6.16
CA CYS A 65 0.18 4.47 6.38
C CYS A 65 1.63 3.99 6.25
N LEU A 66 2.36 4.44 5.22
CA LEU A 66 3.77 4.07 5.04
C LEU A 66 4.65 4.59 6.18
N ALA A 67 4.42 5.82 6.65
CA ALA A 67 5.15 6.37 7.79
C ALA A 67 4.87 5.60 9.10
N ARG A 68 3.63 5.21 9.35
CA ARG A 68 3.26 4.36 10.50
C ARG A 68 3.86 2.97 10.39
N PHE A 69 3.83 2.37 9.20
CA PHE A 69 4.44 1.07 8.96
C PHE A 69 5.95 1.12 9.19
N GLU A 70 6.65 2.18 8.76
CA GLU A 70 8.07 2.41 9.04
C GLU A 70 8.36 2.38 10.57
N GLN A 71 7.50 3.01 11.39
CA GLN A 71 7.64 2.99 12.86
C GLN A 71 7.52 1.56 13.45
N HIS A 72 6.54 0.79 12.98
CA HIS A 72 6.38 -0.62 13.38
C HIS A 72 7.53 -1.50 12.87
N LEU A 73 8.14 -1.15 11.73
CA LEU A 73 9.21 -1.92 11.11
C LEU A 73 10.52 -1.83 11.90
N VAL A 74 10.84 -0.66 12.47
CA VAL A 74 12.09 -0.43 13.22
C VAL A 74 12.22 -1.39 14.41
N THR A 75 11.12 -1.70 15.10
CA THR A 75 11.10 -2.51 16.33
C THR A 75 11.06 -4.03 16.09
N GLN A 76 10.77 -4.46 14.86
CA GLN A 76 10.64 -5.88 14.52
C GLN A 76 11.87 -6.43 13.79
N LYS A 77 12.00 -7.76 13.75
CA LYS A 77 13.06 -8.48 13.05
C LYS A 77 12.44 -9.57 12.17
N PHE A 78 12.72 -9.53 10.87
CA PHE A 78 12.39 -10.60 9.91
C PHE A 78 13.28 -10.49 8.67
N TYR A 79 13.31 -11.54 7.84
CA TYR A 79 14.27 -11.73 6.75
C TYR A 79 14.37 -10.54 5.76
N CYS A 80 13.27 -9.89 5.43
CA CYS A 80 13.20 -8.82 4.41
C CYS A 80 13.21 -7.40 4.97
N LYS A 81 13.39 -7.25 6.30
CA LYS A 81 13.22 -5.98 6.99
C LYS A 81 14.11 -4.89 6.40
N GLU A 82 15.40 -5.17 6.27
CA GLU A 82 16.40 -4.17 5.86
C GLU A 82 16.18 -3.69 4.41
N GLN A 83 15.80 -4.61 3.51
CA GLN A 83 15.48 -4.29 2.12
C GLN A 83 14.24 -3.40 2.03
N ILE A 84 13.19 -3.72 2.79
CA ILE A 84 11.95 -2.93 2.83
C ILE A 84 12.21 -1.55 3.45
N LEU A 85 12.94 -1.49 4.57
CA LEU A 85 13.26 -0.23 5.25
C LEU A 85 14.09 0.69 4.33
N THR A 86 15.06 0.12 3.62
CA THR A 86 15.88 0.86 2.64
C THR A 86 15.01 1.40 1.50
N MET A 87 14.14 0.57 0.93
CA MET A 87 13.22 0.98 -0.13
C MET A 87 12.29 2.11 0.33
N LEU A 88 11.70 2.02 1.53
CA LEU A 88 10.85 3.06 2.10
C LEU A 88 11.62 4.36 2.36
N THR A 89 12.86 4.26 2.81
CA THR A 89 13.74 5.42 3.03
C THR A 89 14.04 6.14 1.71
N LEU A 90 14.42 5.38 0.67
CA LEU A 90 14.67 5.94 -0.67
C LEU A 90 13.40 6.57 -1.25
N LEU A 91 12.25 5.92 -1.09
CA LEU A 91 10.96 6.47 -1.51
C LEU A 91 10.70 7.80 -0.81
N LYS A 92 10.86 7.85 0.52
CA LYS A 92 10.66 9.07 1.33
C LYS A 92 11.58 10.21 0.89
N GLN A 93 12.85 9.92 0.62
CA GLN A 93 13.82 10.89 0.11
C GLN A 93 13.50 11.39 -1.31
N SER A 94 12.84 10.56 -2.14
CA SER A 94 12.46 10.94 -3.50
C SER A 94 11.28 11.93 -3.57
N ILE A 95 10.50 12.07 -2.48
CA ILE A 95 9.29 12.90 -2.46
C ILE A 95 9.68 14.37 -2.30
N LYS A 96 9.61 15.13 -3.40
CA LYS A 96 9.89 16.58 -3.43
C LYS A 96 8.66 17.47 -3.22
N LYS A 97 7.46 16.89 -3.28
CA LYS A 97 6.17 17.60 -3.18
C LYS A 97 5.21 16.80 -2.31
N SER A 98 4.38 17.48 -1.52
CA SER A 98 3.34 16.82 -0.74
C SER A 98 2.35 16.06 -1.64
N ASN A 99 1.92 14.89 -1.20
CA ASN A 99 0.96 14.03 -1.91
C ASN A 99 1.35 13.76 -3.37
N LEU A 100 2.65 13.62 -3.64
CA LEU A 100 3.20 13.32 -4.96
C LEU A 100 2.50 12.07 -5.52
N LYS A 101 2.09 12.14 -6.78
CA LYS A 101 1.56 10.98 -7.49
C LYS A 101 2.72 10.21 -8.09
N LEU A 102 2.87 8.94 -7.72
CA LEU A 102 3.83 8.07 -8.40
C LEU A 102 3.33 7.72 -9.80
N ALA A 103 4.25 7.63 -10.76
CA ALA A 103 3.94 7.03 -12.04
C ALA A 103 3.50 5.57 -11.82
N PRO A 104 2.43 5.08 -12.46
CA PRO A 104 1.93 3.72 -12.22
C PRO A 104 2.99 2.63 -12.40
N ILE A 105 3.90 2.80 -13.37
CA ILE A 105 5.02 1.88 -13.59
C ILE A 105 5.98 1.83 -12.39
N VAL A 106 6.23 2.97 -11.74
CA VAL A 106 7.11 3.05 -10.55
C VAL A 106 6.42 2.41 -9.36
N ALA A 107 5.12 2.69 -9.16
CA ALA A 107 4.34 2.08 -8.10
C ALA A 107 4.28 0.55 -8.25
N LEU A 108 4.07 0.05 -9.47
CA LEU A 108 4.08 -1.37 -9.80
C LEU A 108 5.45 -1.99 -9.55
N PHE A 109 6.52 -1.33 -9.99
CA PHE A 109 7.88 -1.79 -9.76
C PHE A 109 8.18 -1.93 -8.26
N LEU A 110 7.86 -0.92 -7.45
CA LEU A 110 8.04 -0.97 -5.99
C LEU A 110 7.21 -2.08 -5.34
N SER A 111 5.95 -2.24 -5.77
CA SER A 111 5.09 -3.33 -5.32
C SER A 111 5.71 -4.70 -5.63
N LYS A 112 6.30 -4.89 -6.81
CA LYS A 112 6.98 -6.13 -7.20
C LYS A 112 8.28 -6.37 -6.45
N LEU A 113 9.01 -5.31 -6.11
CA LEU A 113 10.19 -5.44 -5.25
C LEU A 113 9.84 -5.99 -3.87
N VAL A 114 8.72 -5.56 -3.28
CA VAL A 114 8.22 -6.11 -2.00
C VAL A 114 7.95 -7.60 -2.12
N ASP A 115 7.28 -8.03 -3.20
CA ASP A 115 6.99 -9.45 -3.44
C ASP A 115 8.29 -10.26 -3.60
N LEU A 116 9.26 -9.72 -4.35
CA LEU A 116 10.56 -10.35 -4.59
C LEU A 116 11.36 -10.50 -3.30
N PHE A 117 11.37 -9.48 -2.44
CA PHE A 117 12.04 -9.57 -1.14
C PHE A 117 11.43 -10.69 -0.29
N THR A 118 10.10 -10.76 -0.25
CA THR A 118 9.36 -11.72 0.56
C THR A 118 9.53 -13.16 0.07
N HIS A 119 9.61 -13.36 -1.25
CA HIS A 119 9.71 -14.69 -1.87
C HIS A 119 10.86 -14.72 -2.90
N PRO A 120 12.13 -14.79 -2.46
CA PRO A 120 13.29 -14.70 -3.35
C PRO A 120 13.42 -15.86 -4.36
N GLY A 121 12.70 -16.97 -4.13
CA GLY A 121 12.69 -18.14 -5.02
C GLY A 121 11.52 -18.17 -6.02
N ASN A 122 10.54 -17.27 -5.91
CA ASN A 122 9.43 -17.23 -6.85
C ASN A 122 9.84 -16.44 -8.09
N LYS A 123 9.71 -17.04 -9.28
CA LYS A 123 9.78 -16.29 -10.55
C LYS A 123 8.76 -15.17 -10.48
N LEU A 124 9.07 -14.00 -11.05
CA LEU A 124 8.14 -12.87 -11.16
C LEU A 124 6.91 -13.31 -11.97
N ASN A 125 5.94 -13.91 -11.29
CA ASN A 125 4.75 -14.46 -11.93
C ASN A 125 3.91 -13.27 -12.37
N PHE A 126 3.88 -13.04 -13.68
CA PHE A 126 3.14 -11.96 -14.33
C PHE A 126 1.63 -11.99 -14.01
N SER A 127 1.12 -13.12 -13.50
CA SER A 127 -0.28 -13.36 -13.16
C SER A 127 -0.88 -12.35 -12.16
N SER A 128 -0.13 -11.82 -11.19
CA SER A 128 -0.67 -10.82 -10.23
C SER A 128 -0.95 -9.44 -10.85
N ILE A 129 -0.64 -9.20 -12.14
CA ILE A 129 -0.94 -7.92 -12.81
C ILE A 129 -2.44 -7.81 -13.15
N PHE A 130 -3.16 -8.92 -13.30
CA PHE A 130 -4.53 -8.90 -13.82
C PHE A 130 -5.60 -8.54 -12.76
N LEU A 131 -5.34 -8.74 -11.47
CA LEU A 131 -6.35 -8.56 -10.41
C LEU A 131 -6.45 -7.14 -9.84
N LEU A 132 -5.62 -6.18 -10.27
CA LEU A 132 -5.63 -4.79 -9.79
C LEU A 132 -6.13 -3.80 -10.86
N HIS A 133 -6.62 -4.30 -12.00
CA HIS A 133 -7.18 -3.49 -13.09
C HIS A 133 -8.61 -3.94 -13.47
N ILE A 134 -9.38 -4.34 -12.46
CA ILE A 134 -10.85 -4.35 -12.41
C ILE A 134 -11.22 -3.50 -11.21
#